data_AF-A0A963NV48-F1
#
_entry.id   AF-A0A963NV48-F1
#
_cell.length_a   1.000
_cell.length_b   1.000
_cell.length_c   1.000
_cell.angle_alpha   90.00
_cell.angle_beta   90.00
_cell.angle_gamma   90.00
#
_symmetry.space_group_name_H-M   'P 1'
#
loop_
_entity.id
_entity.type
_entity.pdbx_description
1 polymer ?
#
loop_
_entity_poly.entity_id
_entity_poly.type
_entity_poly.pdbx_seq_one_letter_code
_entity_poly.pdbx_strand_id
1 'polypeptide(L)'
;GAGIPRDSIELVPLNAVPTVIASLKSGQVDAWSIVPNIAGALVKGGEVVEIGSVADYIDDYQVTVIFTSTALVDDRPELVQRFLAGFAKGVDDYNAALVDKTMSEADTAAIVAMIHEYVYTDRPLEAADPAIRAGAMRINDGGRLNLTSVTDQLEWFRSEGLVPETATVETLVDTRFVQTY
;
A
#
# COMPACT_ATOMS: atom_id res chain seq x y z
N GLY A 1 22.79 5.06 16.74
CA GLY A 1 22.38 3.77 17.31
C GLY A 1 23.00 2.66 16.49
N ALA A 2 23.05 1.43 17.01
CA ALA A 2 23.41 0.28 16.21
C ALA A 2 22.47 0.17 14.99
N GLY A 3 23.04 0.03 13.79
CA GLY A 3 22.31 0.06 12.52
C GLY A 3 23.27 0.25 11.34
N ILE A 4 22.77 0.13 10.11
CA ILE A 4 23.53 0.39 8.88
C ILE A 4 23.65 1.92 8.72
N PRO A 5 24.85 2.50 8.60
CA PRO A 5 25.03 3.92 8.31
C PRO A 5 24.27 4.30 7.04
N ARG A 6 23.49 5.37 7.05
CA ARG A 6 22.64 5.74 5.89
C ARG A 6 23.47 6.08 4.65
N ASP A 7 24.62 6.71 4.85
CA ASP A 7 25.60 7.01 3.80
C ASP A 7 26.30 5.77 3.22
N SER A 8 26.12 4.60 3.84
CA SER A 8 26.55 3.30 3.30
C SER A 8 25.47 2.57 2.50
N ILE A 9 24.24 3.12 2.44
CA ILE A 9 23.13 2.54 1.66
C ILE A 9 23.15 3.14 0.26
N GLU A 10 23.22 2.28 -0.76
CA GLU A 10 23.05 2.66 -2.16
C GLU A 10 21.64 2.30 -2.64
N LEU A 11 20.89 3.30 -3.13
CA LEU A 11 19.58 3.07 -3.74
C LEU A 11 19.75 2.67 -5.21
N VAL A 12 19.38 1.44 -5.54
CA VAL A 12 19.42 0.92 -6.91
C VAL A 12 18.02 1.04 -7.56
N PRO A 13 17.82 1.95 -8.52
CA PRO A 13 16.52 2.09 -9.18
C PRO A 13 16.26 0.93 -10.13
N LEU A 14 15.20 0.17 -9.87
CA LEU A 14 14.75 -0.95 -10.70
C LEU A 14 13.32 -0.70 -11.19
N ASN A 15 13.03 -1.10 -12.42
CA ASN A 15 11.85 -0.64 -13.17
C ASN A 15 10.59 -1.51 -13.02
N ALA A 16 10.71 -2.73 -12.49
CA ALA A 16 9.58 -3.64 -12.35
C ALA A 16 9.81 -4.68 -11.24
N VAL A 17 8.74 -5.13 -10.60
CA VAL A 17 8.77 -6.15 -9.53
C VAL A 17 9.55 -7.42 -9.92
N PRO A 18 9.34 -8.04 -11.10
CA PRO A 18 10.12 -9.22 -11.49
C PRO A 18 11.63 -8.95 -11.56
N THR A 19 12.03 -7.75 -12.00
CA THR A 19 13.43 -7.32 -12.04
C THR A 19 14.00 -7.22 -10.64
N VAL A 20 13.26 -6.65 -9.69
CA VAL A 20 13.71 -6.56 -8.28
C VAL A 20 13.90 -7.95 -7.67
N ILE A 21 12.95 -8.86 -7.90
CA ILE A 21 13.03 -10.25 -7.42
C ILE A 21 14.28 -10.95 -7.98
N ALA A 22 14.54 -10.85 -9.28
CA ALA A 22 15.72 -11.44 -9.90
C ALA A 22 17.03 -10.82 -9.38
N SER A 23 17.05 -9.51 -9.16
CA SER A 23 18.21 -8.78 -8.64
C SER A 23 18.51 -9.20 -7.19
N LEU A 24 17.48 -9.37 -6.37
CA LEU A 24 17.62 -9.83 -4.99
C LEU A 24 18.14 -11.27 -4.92
N LYS A 25 17.57 -12.18 -5.73
CA LYS A 25 18.00 -13.59 -5.80
C LYS A 25 19.43 -13.76 -6.32
N SER A 26 19.87 -12.90 -7.22
CA SER A 26 21.23 -12.93 -7.77
C SER A 26 22.27 -12.21 -6.91
N GLY A 27 21.84 -11.48 -5.86
CA GLY A 27 22.71 -10.67 -5.02
C GLY A 27 23.16 -9.35 -5.68
N GLN A 28 22.47 -8.89 -6.74
CA GLN A 28 22.71 -7.56 -7.30
C GLN A 28 22.19 -6.45 -6.39
N VAL A 29 21.16 -6.73 -5.58
CA VAL A 29 20.71 -5.88 -4.48
C VAL A 29 20.65 -6.71 -3.21
N ASP A 30 20.99 -6.12 -2.07
CA ASP A 30 21.07 -6.84 -0.80
C ASP A 30 19.73 -6.90 -0.04
N ALA A 31 18.86 -5.91 -0.26
CA ALA A 31 17.60 -5.78 0.46
C ALA A 31 16.53 -5.08 -0.38
N TRP A 32 15.27 -5.40 -0.09
CA TRP A 32 14.11 -4.73 -0.67
C TRP A 32 12.97 -4.64 0.34
N SER A 33 12.41 -3.45 0.52
CA SER A 33 11.17 -3.26 1.29
C SER A 33 9.98 -3.50 0.38
N ILE A 34 9.12 -4.44 0.75
CA ILE A 34 7.94 -4.81 -0.04
C ILE A 34 6.78 -5.27 0.83
N VAL A 35 5.57 -5.14 0.29
CA VAL A 35 4.33 -5.58 0.93
C VAL A 35 4.32 -7.09 1.25
N PRO A 36 3.64 -7.50 2.34
CA PRO A 36 3.70 -8.87 2.88
C PRO A 36 3.35 -9.98 1.90
N ASN A 37 2.42 -9.74 0.96
CA ASN A 37 1.99 -10.75 -0.01
C ASN A 37 3.11 -11.20 -0.95
N ILE A 38 4.02 -10.29 -1.31
CA ILE A 38 5.21 -10.60 -2.13
C ILE A 38 6.31 -11.16 -1.23
N ALA A 39 6.57 -10.52 -0.09
CA ALA A 39 7.61 -10.94 0.85
C ALA A 39 7.42 -12.40 1.29
N GLY A 40 6.21 -12.78 1.71
CA GLY A 40 5.91 -14.14 2.17
C GLY A 40 6.12 -15.22 1.11
N ALA A 41 5.81 -14.93 -0.16
CA ALA A 41 6.06 -15.85 -1.27
C ALA A 41 7.55 -16.07 -1.52
N LEU A 42 8.36 -15.01 -1.41
CA LEU A 42 9.81 -15.07 -1.59
C LEU A 42 10.50 -15.81 -0.44
N VAL A 43 10.14 -15.49 0.81
CA VAL A 43 10.69 -16.14 2.01
C VAL A 43 10.40 -17.64 2.01
N LYS A 44 9.21 -18.06 1.58
CA LYS A 44 8.86 -19.48 1.42
C LYS A 44 9.75 -20.21 0.41
N GLY A 45 10.32 -19.49 -0.56
CA GLY A 45 11.28 -20.02 -1.53
C GLY A 45 12.68 -20.28 -0.95
N GLY A 46 13.01 -19.71 0.21
CA GLY A 46 14.28 -19.93 0.93
C GLY A 46 15.50 -19.21 0.37
N GLU A 47 15.38 -18.54 -0.78
CA GLU A 47 16.46 -17.77 -1.40
C GLU A 47 16.66 -16.39 -0.77
N VAL A 48 15.67 -15.91 -0.01
CA VAL A 48 15.71 -14.62 0.70
C VAL A 48 15.19 -14.82 2.12
N VAL A 49 15.61 -13.94 3.02
CA VAL A 49 15.19 -13.95 4.43
C VAL A 49 14.52 -12.63 4.79
N GLU A 50 13.48 -12.70 5.62
CA GLU A 50 12.88 -11.51 6.22
C GLU A 50 13.75 -11.04 7.39
N ILE A 51 14.16 -9.77 7.36
CA ILE A 51 15.05 -9.19 8.38
C ILE A 51 14.32 -8.23 9.34
N GLY A 52 13.04 -7.96 9.09
CA GLY A 52 12.18 -7.13 9.94
C GLY A 52 10.95 -6.64 9.20
N SER A 53 9.92 -6.26 9.96
CA SER A 53 8.69 -5.64 9.47
C SER A 53 8.62 -4.17 9.91
N VAL A 54 8.23 -3.27 9.02
CA VAL A 54 8.01 -1.85 9.36
C VAL A 54 6.97 -1.70 10.48
N ALA A 55 5.96 -2.58 10.48
CA ALA A 55 4.88 -2.58 11.47
C ALA A 55 5.37 -2.92 12.89
N ASP A 56 6.57 -3.49 13.05
CA ASP A 56 7.15 -3.75 14.38
C ASP A 56 7.75 -2.49 15.02
N TYR A 57 7.95 -1.42 14.22
CA TYR A 57 8.66 -0.21 14.63
C TYR A 57 7.81 1.06 14.53
N ILE A 58 6.84 1.08 13.61
CA ILE A 58 5.98 2.25 13.38
C ILE A 58 4.53 1.78 13.38
N ASP A 59 3.83 2.08 14.47
CA ASP A 59 2.41 1.84 14.60
C ASP A 59 1.64 2.66 13.55
N ASP A 60 0.60 2.06 12.98
CA ASP A 60 -0.35 2.72 12.07
C ASP A 60 0.29 3.47 10.87
N TYR A 61 1.42 2.98 10.36
CA TYR A 61 2.11 3.59 9.22
C TYR A 61 1.21 3.70 7.98
N GLN A 62 0.98 4.91 7.48
CA GLN A 62 0.15 5.16 6.30
C GLN A 62 0.90 4.79 5.02
N VAL A 63 0.51 3.67 4.39
CA VAL A 63 1.12 3.20 3.14
C VAL A 63 0.41 3.73 1.90
N THR A 64 -0.92 3.60 1.85
CA THR A 64 -1.73 3.86 0.65
C THR A 64 -2.49 5.16 0.80
N VAL A 65 -2.46 6.01 -0.24
CA VAL A 65 -3.23 7.27 -0.32
C VAL A 65 -3.86 7.41 -1.71
N ILE A 66 -4.93 8.21 -1.82
CA ILE A 66 -5.59 8.53 -3.08
C ILE A 66 -5.18 9.93 -3.52
N PHE A 67 -4.72 10.06 -4.76
CA PHE A 67 -4.42 11.35 -5.39
C PHE A 67 -5.49 11.72 -6.42
N THR A 68 -5.79 13.01 -6.50
CA THR A 68 -6.61 13.60 -7.56
C THR A 68 -6.01 14.95 -7.96
N SER A 69 -6.36 15.44 -9.15
CA SER A 69 -5.89 16.75 -9.61
C SER A 69 -6.61 17.90 -8.89
N THR A 70 -5.91 19.02 -8.70
CA THR A 70 -6.52 20.29 -8.22
C THR A 70 -7.71 20.72 -9.08
N ALA A 71 -7.63 20.57 -10.40
CA ALA A 71 -8.74 20.88 -11.30
C ALA A 71 -10.04 20.10 -10.99
N LEU A 72 -9.93 18.81 -10.62
CA LEU A 72 -11.11 18.04 -10.22
C LEU A 72 -11.69 18.50 -8.88
N VAL A 73 -10.81 18.86 -7.95
CA VAL A 73 -11.20 19.36 -6.63
C VAL A 73 -11.91 20.71 -6.73
N ASP A 74 -11.40 21.61 -7.57
CA ASP A 74 -11.92 22.96 -7.71
C ASP A 74 -13.16 23.03 -8.62
N ASP A 75 -13.11 22.36 -9.78
CA ASP A 75 -14.17 22.46 -10.78
C ASP A 75 -15.29 21.44 -10.56
N ARG A 76 -14.98 20.29 -9.97
CA ARG A 76 -15.91 19.15 -9.81
C ARG A 76 -15.85 18.49 -8.42
N PRO A 77 -15.95 19.26 -7.31
CA PRO A 77 -15.84 18.71 -5.96
C PRO A 77 -16.85 17.59 -5.68
N GLU A 78 -18.08 17.72 -6.17
CA GLU A 78 -19.11 16.69 -5.98
C GLU A 78 -18.77 15.36 -6.67
N LEU A 79 -18.03 15.39 -7.79
CA LEU A 79 -17.57 14.18 -8.46
C LEU A 79 -16.55 13.45 -7.59
N VAL A 80 -15.60 14.19 -6.99
CA VAL A 80 -14.60 13.65 -6.06
C VAL A 80 -15.29 13.03 -4.85
N GLN A 81 -16.26 13.71 -4.25
CA GLN A 81 -17.03 13.18 -3.12
C GLN A 81 -17.80 11.90 -3.47
N ARG A 82 -18.47 11.85 -4.64
CA ARG A 82 -19.17 10.64 -5.08
C ARG A 82 -18.21 9.48 -5.35
N PHE A 83 -17.04 9.76 -5.92
CA PHE A 83 -16.01 8.75 -6.11
C PHE A 83 -15.55 8.18 -4.76
N LEU A 84 -15.20 9.04 -3.80
CA LEU A 84 -14.76 8.62 -2.47
C LEU A 84 -15.85 7.84 -1.72
N ALA A 85 -17.13 8.23 -1.85
CA ALA A 85 -18.24 7.48 -1.28
C ALA A 85 -18.43 6.10 -1.92
N GLY A 86 -18.17 5.96 -3.22
CA GLY A 86 -18.15 4.67 -3.91
C GLY A 86 -16.97 3.80 -3.49
N PHE A 87 -15.78 4.41 -3.41
CA PHE A 87 -14.56 3.77 -2.94
C PHE A 87 -14.72 3.23 -1.50
N ALA A 88 -15.26 4.04 -0.59
CA ALA A 88 -15.51 3.64 0.80
C ALA A 88 -16.40 2.40 0.89
N LYS A 89 -17.46 2.29 0.09
CA LYS A 89 -18.31 1.09 0.04
C LYS A 89 -17.53 -0.15 -0.43
N GLY A 90 -16.70 0.00 -1.45
CA GLY A 90 -15.84 -1.09 -1.91
C GLY A 90 -14.82 -1.52 -0.85
N VAL A 91 -14.29 -0.57 -0.06
CA VAL A 91 -13.43 -0.86 1.09
C VAL A 91 -14.18 -1.64 2.17
N ASP A 92 -15.42 -1.23 2.49
CA ASP A 92 -16.24 -1.92 3.49
C ASP A 92 -16.51 -3.37 3.07
N ASP A 93 -16.91 -3.59 1.82
CA ASP A 93 -17.14 -4.94 1.25
C ASP A 93 -15.84 -5.76 1.24
N TYR A 94 -14.73 -5.18 0.81
CA TYR A 94 -13.41 -5.81 0.78
C TYR A 94 -12.97 -6.25 2.18
N ASN A 95 -13.05 -5.35 3.16
CA ASN A 95 -12.65 -5.62 4.54
C ASN A 95 -13.54 -6.70 5.15
N ALA A 96 -14.87 -6.60 4.97
CA ALA A 96 -15.82 -7.59 5.46
C ALA A 96 -15.56 -9.00 4.88
N ALA A 97 -15.25 -9.09 3.58
CA ALA A 97 -14.98 -10.35 2.90
C ALA A 97 -13.64 -10.97 3.28
N LEU A 98 -12.56 -10.20 3.18
CA LEU A 98 -11.20 -10.76 3.13
C LEU A 98 -10.42 -10.58 4.43
N VAL A 99 -10.75 -9.55 5.21
CA VAL A 99 -10.00 -9.21 6.42
C VAL A 99 -10.77 -9.63 7.67
N ASP A 100 -11.99 -9.12 7.83
CA ASP A 100 -12.87 -9.39 8.97
C ASP A 100 -13.58 -10.75 8.85
N LYS A 101 -13.69 -11.28 7.63
CA LYS A 101 -14.26 -12.59 7.32
C LYS A 101 -15.69 -12.75 7.88
N THR A 102 -16.49 -11.70 7.75
CA THR A 102 -17.87 -11.63 8.25
C THR A 102 -18.91 -11.94 7.19
N MET A 103 -18.54 -11.94 5.91
CA MET A 103 -19.42 -12.28 4.79
C MET A 103 -19.59 -13.79 4.62
N SER A 104 -20.62 -14.20 3.86
CA SER A 104 -20.77 -15.61 3.46
C SER A 104 -19.66 -16.02 2.49
N GLU A 105 -19.40 -17.33 2.37
CA GLU A 105 -18.42 -17.83 1.38
C GLU A 105 -18.85 -17.51 -0.05
N ALA A 106 -20.16 -17.52 -0.35
CA ALA A 106 -20.66 -17.17 -1.67
C ALA A 106 -20.38 -15.71 -2.03
N ASP A 107 -20.62 -14.78 -1.09
CA ASP A 107 -20.37 -13.35 -1.31
C ASP A 107 -18.87 -13.05 -1.36
N THR A 108 -18.09 -13.72 -0.51
CA THR A 108 -16.62 -13.60 -0.51
C THR A 108 -16.05 -14.09 -1.84
N ALA A 109 -16.52 -15.22 -2.37
CA ALA A 109 -16.09 -15.73 -3.66
C ALA A 109 -16.42 -14.77 -4.82
N ALA A 110 -17.57 -14.09 -4.76
CA ALA A 110 -17.92 -13.06 -5.74
C ALA A 110 -16.96 -11.86 -5.70
N ILE A 111 -16.55 -11.43 -4.51
CA ILE A 111 -15.56 -10.36 -4.34
C ILE A 111 -14.18 -10.79 -4.85
N VAL A 112 -13.73 -12.01 -4.55
CA VAL A 112 -12.48 -12.55 -5.11
C VAL A 112 -12.53 -12.58 -6.63
N ALA A 113 -13.64 -13.02 -7.22
CA ALA A 113 -13.80 -13.04 -8.67
C ALA A 113 -13.70 -11.63 -9.29
N MET A 114 -14.32 -10.61 -8.67
CA MET A 114 -14.19 -9.22 -9.12
C MET A 114 -12.75 -8.71 -9.03
N ILE A 115 -12.03 -9.04 -7.95
CA ILE A 115 -10.61 -8.67 -7.80
C ILE A 115 -9.76 -9.35 -8.88
N HIS A 116 -10.06 -10.60 -9.20
CA HIS A 116 -9.31 -11.38 -10.18
C HIS A 116 -9.38 -10.82 -11.60
N GLU A 117 -10.41 -10.03 -11.95
CA GLU A 117 -10.46 -9.30 -13.23
C GLU A 117 -9.25 -8.35 -13.42
N TYR A 118 -8.60 -7.95 -12.33
CA TYR A 118 -7.48 -7.00 -12.32
C TYR A 118 -6.20 -7.56 -11.67
N VAL A 119 -6.30 -8.58 -10.82
CA VAL A 119 -5.18 -9.13 -10.04
C VAL A 119 -4.96 -10.60 -10.36
N TYR A 120 -3.69 -10.98 -10.60
CA TYR A 120 -3.30 -12.32 -11.04
C TYR A 120 -4.04 -12.80 -12.31
N THR A 121 -4.31 -11.89 -13.24
CA THR A 121 -5.01 -12.17 -14.52
C THR A 121 -4.25 -13.11 -15.45
N ASP A 122 -3.02 -13.47 -15.10
CA ASP A 122 -2.13 -14.39 -15.80
C ASP A 122 -2.44 -15.88 -15.51
N ARG A 123 -3.37 -16.18 -14.59
CA ARG A 123 -3.75 -17.55 -14.20
C ARG A 123 -5.26 -17.68 -13.98
N PRO A 124 -5.84 -18.88 -13.98
CA PRO A 124 -7.26 -19.08 -13.66
C PRO A 124 -7.62 -18.68 -12.23
N LEU A 125 -8.90 -18.34 -12.00
CA LEU A 125 -9.42 -17.94 -10.69
C LEU A 125 -9.09 -18.94 -9.59
N GLU A 126 -9.21 -20.24 -9.86
CA GLU A 126 -8.95 -21.30 -8.89
C GLU A 126 -7.49 -21.29 -8.40
N ALA A 127 -6.55 -20.85 -9.25
CA ALA A 127 -5.14 -20.70 -8.90
C ALA A 127 -4.82 -19.34 -8.26
N ALA A 128 -5.63 -18.30 -8.54
CA ALA A 128 -5.46 -16.96 -8.01
C ALA A 128 -6.08 -16.79 -6.62
N ASP A 129 -7.23 -17.44 -6.35
CA ASP A 129 -8.04 -17.26 -5.15
C ASP A 129 -7.23 -17.38 -3.84
N PRO A 130 -6.43 -18.45 -3.60
CA PRO A 130 -5.65 -18.55 -2.37
C PRO A 130 -4.68 -17.39 -2.18
N ALA A 131 -4.09 -16.88 -3.25
CA ALA A 131 -3.13 -15.77 -3.20
C ALA A 131 -3.82 -14.42 -2.98
N ILE A 132 -5.03 -14.21 -3.53
CA ILE A 132 -5.84 -13.01 -3.29
C ILE A 132 -6.25 -12.93 -1.82
N ARG A 133 -6.79 -14.03 -1.26
CA ARG A 133 -7.21 -14.07 0.14
C ARG A 133 -6.04 -13.93 1.12
N ALA A 134 -4.94 -14.63 0.85
CA ALA A 134 -3.77 -14.59 1.72
C ALA A 134 -3.06 -13.23 1.69
N GLY A 135 -3.16 -12.49 0.58
CA GLY A 135 -2.54 -11.18 0.43
C GLY A 135 -3.39 -10.02 0.93
N ALA A 136 -4.57 -10.27 1.48
CA ALA A 136 -5.47 -9.21 1.89
C ALA A 136 -4.94 -8.42 3.09
N MET A 137 -4.94 -7.09 2.97
CA MET A 137 -4.52 -6.17 4.02
C MET A 137 -5.64 -5.18 4.28
N ARG A 138 -5.86 -4.82 5.54
CA ARG A 138 -6.89 -3.85 5.90
C ARG A 138 -6.69 -2.54 5.14
N ILE A 139 -7.76 -2.05 4.55
CA ILE A 139 -7.86 -0.67 4.07
C ILE A 139 -8.62 0.12 5.13
N ASN A 140 -8.19 1.34 5.43
CA ASN A 140 -8.81 2.16 6.46
C ASN A 140 -10.30 2.40 6.19
N ASP A 141 -11.15 2.15 7.19
CA ASP A 141 -12.61 2.31 7.09
C ASP A 141 -12.98 3.71 6.60
N GLY A 142 -13.85 3.77 5.59
CA GLY A 142 -14.24 5.03 4.95
C GLY A 142 -13.12 5.74 4.19
N GLY A 143 -11.96 5.10 3.99
CA GLY A 143 -10.79 5.70 3.36
C GLY A 143 -10.13 6.79 4.22
N ARG A 144 -10.32 6.76 5.55
CA ARG A 144 -9.74 7.76 6.46
C ARG A 144 -8.20 7.74 6.41
N LEU A 145 -7.59 8.90 6.65
CA LEU A 145 -6.16 9.12 6.56
C LEU A 145 -5.54 9.33 7.94
N ASN A 146 -4.48 8.58 8.27
CA ASN A 146 -3.67 8.87 9.46
C ASN A 146 -2.82 10.11 9.18
N LEU A 147 -3.29 11.27 9.62
CA LEU A 147 -2.61 12.52 9.29
C LEU A 147 -1.30 12.67 10.08
N THR A 148 -1.23 12.06 11.27
CA THR A 148 0.00 11.99 12.06
C THR A 148 1.10 11.28 11.28
N SER A 149 0.83 10.06 10.78
CA SER A 149 1.84 9.31 10.00
C SER A 149 2.23 10.04 8.70
N VAL A 150 1.28 10.67 8.00
CA VAL A 150 1.59 11.44 6.78
C VAL A 150 2.47 12.65 7.10
N THR A 151 2.22 13.32 8.22
CA THR A 151 3.03 14.47 8.67
C THR A 151 4.44 14.03 9.01
N ASP A 152 4.60 12.96 9.80
CA ASP A 152 5.91 12.40 10.17
C ASP A 152 6.71 11.98 8.93
N GLN A 153 6.06 11.35 7.95
CA GLN A 153 6.69 10.98 6.67
C GLN A 153 7.15 12.21 5.87
N LEU A 154 6.33 13.26 5.80
CA LEU A 154 6.70 14.49 5.11
C LEU A 154 7.88 15.20 5.79
N GLU A 155 7.88 15.28 7.12
CA GLU A 155 8.98 15.85 7.89
C GLU A 155 10.27 15.05 7.68
N TRP A 156 10.18 13.73 7.68
CA TRP A 156 11.31 12.87 7.38
C TRP A 156 11.83 13.13 5.95
N PHE A 157 10.97 13.09 4.93
CA PHE A 157 11.38 13.37 3.54
C PHE A 157 12.04 14.75 3.39
N ARG A 158 11.55 15.77 4.11
CA ARG A 158 12.18 17.10 4.13
C ARG A 158 13.57 17.05 4.78
N SER A 159 13.70 16.40 5.94
CA SER A 159 14.98 16.27 6.63
C SER A 159 16.05 15.53 5.82
N GLU A 160 15.63 14.65 4.91
CA GLU A 160 16.52 13.94 3.97
C GLU A 160 16.70 14.69 2.63
N GLY A 161 16.07 15.86 2.43
CA GLY A 161 16.14 16.61 1.18
C GLY A 161 15.47 15.92 -0.03
N LEU A 162 14.56 14.97 0.21
CA LEU A 162 13.84 14.23 -0.82
C LEU A 162 12.67 15.01 -1.42
N VAL A 163 12.23 16.06 -0.73
CA VAL A 163 11.17 16.98 -1.16
C VAL A 163 11.57 18.43 -0.87
N PRO A 164 10.95 19.44 -1.51
CA PRO A 164 11.22 20.83 -1.21
C PRO A 164 10.95 21.18 0.26
N GLU A 165 11.79 22.02 0.86
CA GLU A 165 11.60 22.54 2.22
C GLU A 165 10.28 23.30 2.42
N THR A 166 9.70 23.80 1.33
CA THR A 166 8.42 24.50 1.32
C THR A 166 7.21 23.58 1.27
N ALA A 167 7.40 22.26 1.16
CA ALA A 167 6.30 21.30 1.14
C ALA A 167 5.60 21.26 2.51
N THR A 168 4.28 21.38 2.52
CA THR A 168 3.47 21.33 3.73
C THR A 168 2.36 20.30 3.60
N VAL A 169 1.86 19.81 4.73
CA VAL A 169 0.76 18.82 4.76
C VAL A 169 -0.50 19.38 4.12
N GLU A 170 -0.77 20.67 4.29
CA GLU A 170 -1.93 21.35 3.68
C GLU A 170 -1.85 21.43 2.16
N THR A 171 -0.63 21.41 1.61
CA THR A 171 -0.43 21.36 0.15
C THR A 171 -0.62 19.94 -0.39
N LEU A 172 -0.41 18.93 0.46
CA LEU A 172 -0.51 17.51 0.10
C LEU A 172 -1.92 16.95 0.31
N VAL A 173 -2.61 17.38 1.37
CA VAL A 173 -3.86 16.79 1.85
C VAL A 173 -4.97 17.84 1.89
N ASP A 174 -6.00 17.62 1.05
CA ASP A 174 -7.23 18.39 1.14
C ASP A 174 -8.23 17.71 2.09
N THR A 175 -8.24 18.18 3.34
CA THR A 175 -9.08 17.63 4.41
C THR A 175 -10.58 17.88 4.21
N ARG A 176 -10.99 18.65 3.19
CA ARG A 176 -12.41 18.78 2.82
C ARG A 176 -12.99 17.47 2.25
N PHE A 177 -12.13 16.57 1.78
CA PHE A 177 -12.53 15.33 1.10
C PHE A 177 -12.24 14.06 1.90
N VAL A 178 -11.49 14.14 3.00
CA VAL A 178 -11.05 12.96 3.75
C VAL A 178 -11.20 13.18 5.25
N GLN A 179 -11.71 12.16 5.95
CA GLN A 179 -11.66 12.13 7.41
C GLN A 179 -10.24 11.76 7.85
N THR A 180 -9.72 12.49 8.84
CA THR A 180 -8.39 12.23 9.39
C THR A 180 -8.47 11.71 10.81
N TYR A 181 -7.46 10.96 11.22
CA TYR A 181 -7.23 10.55 12.60
C TYR A 181 -5.74 10.65 12.96
#